data_AF-A0A2H5VDW3-F1
#
_entry.id   AF-A0A2H5VDW3-F1
#
_cell.length_a   1.000
_cell.length_b   1.000
_cell.length_c   1.000
_cell.angle_alpha   90.00
_cell.angle_beta   90.00
_cell.angle_gamma   90.00
#
_symmetry.space_group_name_H-M   'P 1'
#
loop_
_entity.id
_entity.type
_entity.pdbx_description
1 polymer ?
#
loop_
_entity_poly.entity_id
_entity_poly.type
_entity_poly.pdbx_seq_one_letter_code
_entity_poly.pdbx_strand_id
1 'polypeptide(L)'
;MRLWQSRIRIATSEERTLSQILTKVNEVSEHLKLPKVVVATAARIYRLAIKNKSFKNKPILAMAVALIYLACRHCNINRSLKEIAKVANVDLKTAGKYYRFLLKEIDSSYVPPLSLDKYISKLINLAKLNPKLEKLALELAELTKSPKISCGKSPGGLAAAYVYIASIFLNEKLPQREICELAEVTEVTIRNRCKEILDNFNIKLLIDAMDEVRGSQKGSV
;
A
#
# COMPACT_ATOMS: atom_id res chain seq x y z
N MET A 1 31.29 -44.98 0.95
CA MET A 1 30.54 -44.26 -0.11
C MET A 1 29.05 -44.02 0.17
N ARG A 2 28.38 -44.65 1.16
CA ARG A 2 26.91 -44.48 1.38
C ARG A 2 26.50 -43.37 2.38
N LEU A 3 27.41 -42.94 3.25
CA LEU A 3 27.11 -41.96 4.31
C LEU A 3 27.03 -40.51 3.79
N TRP A 4 27.76 -40.19 2.73
CA TRP A 4 27.69 -38.87 2.07
C TRP A 4 26.35 -38.64 1.35
N GLN A 5 25.74 -39.70 0.82
CA GLN A 5 24.43 -39.61 0.16
C GLN A 5 23.28 -39.38 1.16
N SER A 6 23.45 -39.75 2.44
CA SER A 6 22.43 -39.58 3.48
C SER A 6 22.26 -38.12 3.91
N ARG A 7 23.34 -37.32 3.95
CA ARG A 7 23.26 -35.88 4.27
C ARG A 7 22.55 -35.05 3.19
N ILE A 8 22.54 -35.54 1.95
CA ILE A 8 21.84 -34.90 0.82
C ILE A 8 20.36 -35.34 0.77
N ARG A 9 19.99 -36.44 1.44
CA ARG A 9 18.67 -37.07 1.30
C ARG A 9 17.62 -36.67 2.34
N ILE A 10 17.97 -36.04 3.47
CA ILE A 10 17.01 -35.73 4.54
C ILE A 10 16.80 -34.23 4.65
N ALA A 11 16.31 -33.63 3.57
CA ALA A 11 15.36 -32.53 3.72
C ALA A 11 14.01 -33.17 3.46
N THR A 12 13.15 -33.22 4.48
CA THR A 12 11.76 -33.63 4.32
C THR A 12 11.14 -32.83 3.16
N SER A 13 10.14 -33.39 2.47
CA SER A 13 9.48 -32.67 1.36
C SER A 13 9.03 -31.26 1.78
N GLU A 14 8.69 -31.08 3.04
CA GLU A 14 8.26 -29.82 3.65
C GLU A 14 9.42 -28.82 3.80
N GLU A 15 10.61 -29.26 4.22
CA GLU A 15 11.81 -28.42 4.31
C GLU A 15 12.29 -27.95 2.92
N ARG A 16 12.16 -28.81 1.90
CA ARG A 16 12.46 -28.42 0.52
C ARG A 16 11.53 -27.33 0.01
N THR A 17 10.22 -27.50 0.23
CA THR A 17 9.23 -26.47 -0.16
C THR A 17 9.43 -25.17 0.63
N LEU A 18 9.82 -25.27 1.91
CA LEU A 18 10.15 -24.12 2.74
C LEU A 18 11.31 -23.34 2.16
N SER A 19 12.41 -24.02 1.83
CA SER A 19 13.56 -23.37 1.22
C SER A 19 13.17 -22.67 -0.10
N GLN A 20 12.40 -23.34 -0.96
CA GLN A 20 11.96 -22.77 -2.24
C GLN A 20 11.09 -21.52 -2.06
N ILE A 21 10.15 -21.53 -1.11
CA ILE A 21 9.29 -20.37 -0.83
C ILE A 21 10.12 -19.22 -0.29
N LEU A 22 11.03 -19.47 0.66
CA LEU A 22 11.87 -18.43 1.23
C LEU A 22 12.80 -17.80 0.19
N THR A 23 13.38 -18.59 -0.71
CA THR A 23 14.16 -18.07 -1.85
C THR A 23 13.30 -17.16 -2.72
N LYS A 24 12.07 -17.58 -3.06
CA LYS A 24 11.17 -16.75 -3.86
C LYS A 24 10.73 -15.47 -3.14
N VAL A 25 10.52 -15.55 -1.82
CA VAL A 25 10.20 -14.38 -0.99
C VAL A 25 11.34 -13.37 -1.03
N ASN A 26 12.59 -13.83 -0.93
CA ASN A 26 13.77 -12.98 -1.06
C ASN A 26 13.83 -12.31 -2.44
N GLU A 27 13.72 -13.09 -3.52
CA GLU A 27 13.74 -12.57 -4.89
C GLU A 27 12.70 -11.47 -5.11
N VAL A 28 11.44 -11.73 -4.75
CA VAL A 28 10.35 -10.74 -4.93
C VAL A 28 10.56 -9.52 -4.02
N SER A 29 11.06 -9.71 -2.81
CA SER A 29 11.33 -8.61 -1.87
C SER A 29 12.47 -7.70 -2.33
N GLU A 30 13.49 -8.26 -2.97
CA GLU A 30 14.60 -7.50 -3.57
C GLU A 30 14.12 -6.65 -4.74
N HIS A 31 13.29 -7.21 -5.64
CA HIS A 31 12.69 -6.47 -6.75
C HIS A 31 11.81 -5.31 -6.27
N LEU A 32 11.09 -5.50 -5.17
CA LEU A 32 10.24 -4.47 -4.54
C LEU A 32 11.00 -3.52 -3.60
N LYS A 33 12.32 -3.72 -3.43
CA LYS A 33 13.19 -2.99 -2.51
C LYS A 33 12.63 -2.94 -1.08
N LEU A 34 12.12 -4.06 -0.58
CA LEU A 34 11.54 -4.14 0.76
C LEU A 34 12.62 -4.26 1.84
N PRO A 35 12.37 -3.71 3.05
CA PRO A 35 13.27 -3.90 4.19
C PRO A 35 13.44 -5.37 4.58
N LYS A 36 14.63 -5.75 5.04
CA LYS A 36 14.92 -7.11 5.54
C LYS A 36 13.98 -7.55 6.67
N VAL A 37 13.42 -6.61 7.43
CA VAL A 37 12.42 -6.87 8.47
C VAL A 37 11.17 -7.55 7.91
N VAL A 38 10.75 -7.18 6.69
CA VAL A 38 9.58 -7.79 6.03
C VAL A 38 9.85 -9.23 5.67
N VAL A 39 11.02 -9.50 5.10
CA VAL A 39 11.47 -10.86 4.74
C VAL A 39 11.53 -11.75 5.97
N ALA A 40 12.14 -11.27 7.06
CA ALA A 40 12.22 -12.01 8.32
C ALA A 40 10.82 -12.30 8.90
N THR A 41 9.92 -11.32 8.82
CA THR A 41 8.53 -11.47 9.27
C THR A 41 7.77 -12.48 8.41
N ALA A 42 7.92 -12.45 7.09
CA ALA A 42 7.34 -13.42 6.17
C ALA A 42 7.83 -14.85 6.46
N ALA A 43 9.13 -15.00 6.72
CA ALA A 43 9.72 -16.29 7.10
C ALA A 43 9.15 -16.82 8.42
N ARG A 44 8.99 -15.95 9.43
CA ARG A 44 8.37 -16.29 10.72
C ARG A 44 6.93 -16.75 10.54
N ILE A 45 6.13 -15.98 9.80
CA ILE A 45 4.72 -16.30 9.51
C ILE A 45 4.62 -17.66 8.83
N TYR A 46 5.44 -17.91 7.81
CA TYR A 46 5.37 -19.17 7.08
C TYR A 46 5.79 -20.38 7.92
N ARG A 47 6.80 -20.25 8.79
CA ARG A 47 7.17 -21.31 9.74
C ARG A 47 6.07 -21.62 10.74
N LEU A 48 5.31 -20.62 11.19
CA LEU A 48 4.13 -20.83 12.03
C LEU A 48 3.05 -21.59 11.26
N ALA A 49 2.84 -21.21 10.00
CA ALA A 49 1.86 -21.81 9.13
C ALA A 49 2.07 -23.32 8.90
N ILE A 50 3.32 -23.75 8.67
CA ILE A 50 3.65 -25.17 8.44
C ILE A 50 3.24 -26.06 9.64
N LYS A 51 3.33 -25.55 10.87
CA LYS A 51 2.94 -26.31 12.07
C LYS A 51 1.47 -26.75 12.04
N ASN A 52 0.61 -26.00 11.34
CA ASN A 52 -0.82 -26.27 11.24
C ASN A 52 -1.19 -27.26 10.10
N LYS A 53 -0.20 -27.85 9.41
CA LYS A 53 -0.34 -28.94 8.39
C LYS A 53 -1.20 -28.65 7.14
N SER A 54 -1.79 -27.46 6.98
CA SER A 54 -2.72 -27.09 5.89
C SER A 54 -2.05 -26.73 4.53
N PHE A 55 -0.72 -26.74 4.45
CA PHE A 55 0.06 -26.16 3.33
C PHE A 55 0.43 -27.14 2.20
N LYS A 56 -0.02 -28.39 2.25
CA LYS A 56 0.32 -29.39 1.22
C LYS A 56 -0.34 -29.04 -0.13
N ASN A 57 0.42 -29.19 -1.21
CA ASN A 57 0.00 -29.00 -2.62
C ASN A 57 -0.45 -27.58 -2.99
N LYS A 58 0.07 -26.54 -2.34
CA LYS A 58 -0.21 -25.14 -2.71
C LYS A 58 0.89 -24.58 -3.63
N PRO A 59 0.54 -23.74 -4.62
CA PRO A 59 1.51 -23.11 -5.50
C PRO A 59 2.45 -22.19 -4.73
N ILE A 60 3.75 -22.45 -4.89
CA ILE A 60 4.87 -21.77 -4.21
C ILE A 60 4.84 -20.26 -4.45
N LEU A 61 4.66 -19.83 -5.70
CA LEU A 61 4.68 -18.41 -6.09
C LEU A 61 3.54 -17.62 -5.45
N ALA A 62 2.31 -18.15 -5.52
CA ALA A 62 1.16 -17.44 -4.97
C ALA A 62 1.20 -17.39 -3.43
N MET A 63 1.79 -18.41 -2.80
CA MET A 63 2.05 -18.41 -1.36
C MET A 63 3.08 -17.33 -0.98
N ALA A 64 4.18 -17.23 -1.73
CA ALA A 64 5.20 -16.20 -1.50
C ALA A 64 4.61 -14.78 -1.59
N VAL A 65 3.80 -14.49 -2.62
CA VAL A 65 3.12 -13.20 -2.77
C VAL A 65 2.21 -12.89 -1.58
N ALA A 66 1.41 -13.87 -1.15
CA ALA A 66 0.48 -13.69 -0.06
C ALA A 66 1.18 -13.50 1.30
N LEU A 67 2.31 -14.18 1.53
CA LEU A 67 3.16 -14.03 2.71
C LEU A 67 3.82 -12.65 2.77
N ILE A 68 4.38 -12.18 1.65
CA ILE A 68 4.98 -10.83 1.56
C ILE A 68 3.92 -9.79 1.87
N TYR A 69 2.72 -9.91 1.27
CA TYR A 69 1.65 -8.96 1.52
C TYR A 69 1.23 -8.94 3.00
N LEU A 70 1.07 -10.11 3.62
CA LEU A 70 0.75 -10.20 5.05
C LEU A 70 1.87 -9.62 5.93
N ALA A 71 3.13 -9.91 5.61
CA ALA A 71 4.28 -9.36 6.32
C ALA A 71 4.39 -7.82 6.17
N CYS A 72 4.10 -7.28 4.99
CA CYS A 72 4.04 -5.82 4.75
C CYS A 72 2.99 -5.17 5.65
N ARG A 73 1.83 -5.82 5.84
CA ARG A 73 0.78 -5.32 6.73
C ARG A 73 1.20 -5.33 8.20
N HIS A 74 1.83 -6.41 8.66
CA HIS A 74 2.42 -6.49 10.01
C HIS A 74 3.51 -5.45 10.23
N CYS A 75 4.35 -5.22 9.22
CA CYS A 75 5.42 -4.22 9.26
C CYS A 75 4.93 -2.79 8.95
N ASN A 76 3.62 -2.59 8.78
CA ASN A 76 3.04 -1.26 8.59
C ASN A 76 3.53 -0.52 7.31
N ILE A 77 3.93 -1.29 6.28
CA ILE A 77 4.45 -0.82 4.99
C ILE A 77 3.35 -0.84 3.93
N ASN A 78 3.22 0.27 3.19
CA ASN A 78 2.16 0.45 2.20
C ASN A 78 2.53 -0.16 0.83
N ARG A 79 2.25 -1.45 0.65
CA ARG A 79 2.35 -2.16 -0.64
C ARG A 79 1.01 -2.76 -1.03
N SER A 80 0.59 -2.57 -2.28
CA SER A 80 -0.66 -3.14 -2.78
C SER A 80 -0.44 -4.61 -3.14
N LEU A 81 -1.49 -5.42 -3.02
CA LEU A 81 -1.42 -6.82 -3.46
C LEU A 81 -1.14 -6.90 -4.97
N LYS A 82 -1.66 -5.94 -5.75
CA LYS A 82 -1.48 -5.84 -7.19
C LYS A 82 -0.02 -5.55 -7.56
N GLU A 83 0.65 -4.64 -6.85
CA GLU A 83 2.08 -4.36 -7.01
C GLU A 83 2.92 -5.64 -6.84
N ILE A 84 2.68 -6.38 -5.76
CA ILE A 84 3.43 -7.60 -5.44
C ILE A 84 3.13 -8.71 -6.47
N ALA A 85 1.85 -8.89 -6.81
CA ALA A 85 1.41 -9.87 -7.78
C ALA A 85 1.99 -9.61 -9.18
N LYS A 86 2.08 -8.34 -9.59
CA LYS A 86 2.68 -7.93 -10.87
C LYS A 86 4.16 -8.29 -10.95
N VAL A 87 4.93 -8.06 -9.89
CA VAL A 87 6.35 -8.42 -9.84
C VAL A 87 6.56 -9.93 -9.87
N ALA A 88 5.71 -10.69 -9.17
CA ALA A 88 5.80 -12.14 -9.13
C ALA A 88 5.16 -12.85 -10.35
N ASN A 89 4.53 -12.10 -11.26
CA ASN A 89 3.75 -12.60 -12.39
C ASN A 89 2.67 -13.63 -11.97
N VAL A 90 1.88 -13.28 -10.96
CA VAL A 90 0.80 -14.12 -10.42
C VAL A 90 -0.54 -13.42 -10.59
N ASP A 91 -1.58 -14.16 -10.94
CA ASP A 91 -2.94 -13.64 -11.02
C ASP A 91 -3.43 -13.06 -9.68
N LEU A 92 -4.00 -11.86 -9.73
CA LEU A 92 -4.53 -11.17 -8.55
C LEU A 92 -5.60 -12.00 -7.81
N LYS A 93 -6.44 -12.72 -8.55
CA LYS A 93 -7.49 -13.61 -7.99
C LYS A 93 -6.85 -14.74 -7.16
N THR A 94 -5.79 -15.34 -7.69
CA THR A 94 -5.04 -16.42 -7.06
C THR A 94 -4.32 -15.91 -5.82
N ALA A 95 -3.62 -14.78 -5.93
CA ALA A 95 -2.95 -14.13 -4.79
C ALA A 95 -3.93 -13.78 -3.66
N GLY A 96 -5.11 -13.23 -3.99
CA GLY A 96 -6.15 -12.90 -3.02
C GLY A 96 -6.76 -14.13 -2.34
N LYS A 97 -6.93 -15.24 -3.07
CA LYS A 97 -7.38 -16.52 -2.52
C LYS A 97 -6.40 -17.05 -1.46
N TYR A 98 -5.10 -17.04 -1.75
CA TYR A 98 -4.08 -17.53 -0.81
C TYR A 98 -3.87 -16.57 0.37
N TYR A 99 -4.05 -15.27 0.17
CA TYR A 99 -4.04 -14.30 1.27
C TYR A 99 -5.17 -14.58 2.27
N ARG A 100 -6.41 -14.78 1.80
CA ARG A 100 -7.54 -15.14 2.68
C ARG A 100 -7.32 -16.47 3.39
N PHE A 101 -6.71 -17.42 2.70
CA PHE A 101 -6.33 -18.70 3.29
C PHE A 101 -5.30 -18.53 4.41
N LEU A 102 -4.23 -17.76 4.20
CA LEU A 102 -3.22 -17.47 5.23
C LEU A 102 -3.82 -16.76 6.44
N LEU A 103 -4.71 -15.79 6.23
CA LEU A 103 -5.42 -15.12 7.32
C LEU A 103 -6.22 -16.12 8.17
N LYS A 104 -6.96 -17.04 7.53
CA LYS A 104 -7.76 -18.04 8.23
C LYS A 104 -6.92 -19.02 9.05
N GLU A 105 -5.74 -19.39 8.56
CA GLU A 105 -4.89 -20.44 9.13
C GLU A 105 -3.91 -19.93 10.20
N ILE A 106 -3.46 -18.68 10.10
CA ILE A 106 -2.38 -18.13 10.94
C ILE A 106 -2.89 -17.07 11.90
N ASP A 107 -3.80 -16.20 11.47
CA ASP A 107 -4.15 -14.98 12.21
C ASP A 107 -5.64 -14.98 12.62
N SER A 108 -5.89 -15.44 13.86
CA SER A 108 -6.95 -14.84 14.70
C SER A 108 -6.57 -13.43 15.17
N SER A 109 -5.34 -12.96 14.89
CA SER A 109 -4.85 -11.64 15.28
C SER A 109 -5.24 -10.56 14.26
N TYR A 110 -5.77 -9.47 14.79
CA TYR A 110 -6.16 -8.26 14.07
C TYR A 110 -5.01 -7.70 13.23
N VAL A 111 -5.10 -7.81 11.90
CA VAL A 111 -4.23 -7.09 10.98
C VAL A 111 -4.79 -5.68 10.81
N PRO A 112 -4.10 -4.62 11.30
CA PRO A 112 -4.65 -3.28 11.24
C PRO A 112 -4.92 -2.87 9.78
N PRO A 113 -6.03 -2.15 9.52
CA PRO A 113 -6.20 -1.45 8.25
C PRO A 113 -5.02 -0.47 8.06
N LEU A 114 -4.53 -0.37 6.82
CA LEU A 114 -3.56 0.67 6.49
C LEU A 114 -4.22 2.04 6.72
N SER A 115 -3.59 2.88 7.52
CA SER A 115 -4.06 4.25 7.79
C SER A 115 -4.13 5.06 6.49
N LEU A 116 -5.15 5.92 6.40
CA LEU A 116 -5.36 6.81 5.26
C LEU A 116 -4.14 7.71 4.99
N ASP A 117 -3.51 8.20 6.06
CA ASP A 117 -2.33 9.08 6.01
C ASP A 117 -1.19 8.44 5.22
N LYS A 118 -0.92 7.16 5.47
CA LYS A 118 0.12 6.40 4.76
C LYS A 118 -0.20 6.20 3.28
N TYR A 119 -1.49 6.18 2.91
CA TYR A 119 -1.89 6.17 1.50
C TYR A 119 -1.64 7.51 0.83
N ILE A 120 -2.01 8.60 1.50
CA ILE A 120 -1.77 9.97 1.01
C ILE A 120 -0.27 10.19 0.79
N SER A 121 0.56 9.93 1.80
CA SER A 121 2.02 10.04 1.69
C SER A 121 2.59 9.18 0.57
N LYS A 122 2.10 7.95 0.40
CA LYS A 122 2.56 7.07 -0.69
C LYS A 122 2.23 7.68 -2.06
N LEU A 123 0.99 8.14 -2.27
CA LEU A 123 0.56 8.69 -3.56
C LEU A 123 1.36 9.92 -3.94
N ILE A 124 1.59 10.82 -2.97
CA ILE A 124 2.36 12.05 -3.19
C ILE A 124 3.81 11.75 -3.54
N ASN A 125 4.43 10.81 -2.82
CA ASN A 125 5.79 10.37 -3.13
C ASN A 125 5.90 9.72 -4.51
N LEU A 126 4.89 8.95 -4.93
CA LEU A 126 4.86 8.35 -6.27
C LEU A 126 4.65 9.40 -7.36
N ALA A 127 3.79 10.39 -7.12
CA ALA A 127 3.52 11.49 -8.03
C ALA A 127 4.63 12.58 -8.03
N LYS A 128 5.61 12.47 -7.13
CA LYS A 128 6.71 13.45 -6.94
C LYS A 128 6.20 14.88 -6.73
N LEU A 129 5.13 15.02 -5.96
CA LEU A 129 4.50 16.31 -5.68
C LEU A 129 5.18 17.02 -4.50
N ASN A 130 4.83 18.28 -4.33
CA ASN A 130 5.41 19.14 -3.31
C ASN A 130 4.99 18.70 -1.90
N PRO A 131 5.89 18.68 -0.89
CA PRO A 131 5.53 18.38 0.50
C PRO A 131 4.46 19.31 1.09
N LYS A 132 4.29 20.53 0.55
CA LYS A 132 3.17 21.42 0.94
C LYS A 132 1.80 20.79 0.66
N LEU A 133 1.70 20.06 -0.46
CA LEU A 133 0.49 19.34 -0.85
C LEU A 133 0.19 18.18 0.11
N GLU A 134 1.22 17.49 0.60
CA GLU A 134 1.07 16.45 1.61
C GLU A 134 0.49 16.98 2.90
N LYS A 135 1.03 18.09 3.40
CA LYS A 135 0.53 18.72 4.63
C LYS A 135 -0.94 19.09 4.47
N LEU A 136 -1.32 19.72 3.36
CA LEU A 136 -2.70 20.13 3.10
C LEU A 136 -3.63 18.91 2.96
N ALA A 137 -3.22 17.88 2.23
CA ALA A 137 -4.02 16.67 2.03
C ALA A 137 -4.26 15.91 3.36
N LEU A 138 -3.25 15.84 4.22
CA LEU A 138 -3.37 15.23 5.56
C LEU A 138 -4.28 16.06 6.47
N GLU A 139 -4.16 17.38 6.43
CA GLU A 139 -5.03 18.29 7.19
C GLU A 139 -6.49 18.17 6.76
N LEU A 140 -6.75 18.14 5.45
CA LEU A 140 -8.09 17.88 4.91
C LEU A 140 -8.63 16.51 5.35
N ALA A 141 -7.81 15.47 5.34
CA ALA A 141 -8.20 14.13 5.75
C ALA A 141 -8.57 14.06 7.24
N GLU A 142 -7.84 14.76 8.11
CA GLU A 142 -8.14 14.83 9.55
C GLU A 142 -9.39 15.69 9.83
N LEU A 143 -9.54 16.85 9.17
CA LEU A 143 -10.70 17.74 9.36
C LEU A 143 -12.02 17.12 8.88
N THR A 144 -11.96 16.29 7.84
CA THR A 144 -13.15 15.65 7.24
C THR A 144 -13.38 14.22 7.74
N LYS A 145 -12.63 13.79 8.75
CA LYS A 145 -12.69 12.46 9.35
C LYS A 145 -14.05 12.23 9.99
N SER A 146 -14.94 11.59 9.22
CA SER A 146 -16.30 11.30 9.64
C SER A 146 -16.69 9.87 9.25
N PRO A 147 -17.52 9.19 10.06
CA PRO A 147 -17.97 7.83 9.72
C PRO A 147 -18.75 7.79 8.39
N LYS A 148 -19.40 8.90 8.00
CA LYS A 148 -20.15 9.02 6.73
C LYS A 148 -19.24 8.93 5.49
N ILE A 149 -18.03 9.49 5.56
CA ILE A 149 -17.07 9.47 4.45
C ILE A 149 -16.21 8.21 4.44
N SER A 150 -15.95 7.61 5.61
CA SER A 150 -15.03 6.46 5.70
C SER A 150 -15.72 5.08 5.58
N CYS A 151 -17.00 4.95 5.93
CA CYS A 151 -17.62 3.62 6.06
C CYS A 151 -17.82 2.93 4.70
N GLY A 152 -17.33 1.69 4.57
CA GLY A 152 -17.52 0.83 3.40
C GLY A 152 -16.77 1.25 2.13
N LYS A 153 -15.91 2.27 2.20
CA LYS A 153 -15.24 2.87 1.04
C LYS A 153 -13.77 2.47 0.97
N SER A 154 -13.26 2.34 -0.26
CA SER A 154 -11.85 2.01 -0.47
C SER A 154 -10.95 3.17 -0.02
N PRO A 155 -9.97 2.93 0.88
CA PRO A 155 -9.07 3.96 1.37
C PRO A 155 -8.19 4.56 0.27
N GLY A 156 -7.87 3.80 -0.78
CA GLY A 156 -7.08 4.30 -1.91
C GLY A 156 -7.81 5.37 -2.72
N GLY A 157 -9.12 5.19 -2.97
CA GLY A 157 -9.93 6.18 -3.67
C GLY A 157 -10.17 7.44 -2.85
N LEU A 158 -10.25 7.30 -1.53
CA LEU A 158 -10.39 8.42 -0.61
C LEU A 158 -9.09 9.24 -0.52
N ALA A 159 -7.94 8.57 -0.37
CA ALA A 159 -6.63 9.23 -0.40
C ALA A 159 -6.39 9.99 -1.71
N ALA A 160 -6.73 9.37 -2.85
CA ALA A 160 -6.62 9.99 -4.16
C ALA A 160 -7.48 11.26 -4.29
N ALA A 161 -8.69 11.26 -3.71
CA ALA A 161 -9.56 12.43 -3.69
C ALA A 161 -8.97 13.58 -2.85
N TYR A 162 -8.41 13.30 -1.67
CA TYR A 162 -7.75 14.33 -0.86
C TYR A 162 -6.54 14.94 -1.56
N VAL A 163 -5.70 14.11 -2.20
CA VAL A 163 -4.56 14.58 -2.99
C VAL A 163 -5.03 15.46 -4.15
N TYR A 164 -6.09 15.07 -4.85
CA TYR A 164 -6.65 15.85 -5.96
C TYR A 164 -7.26 17.18 -5.52
N ILE A 165 -7.98 17.20 -4.39
CA ILE A 165 -8.52 18.45 -3.83
C ILE A 165 -7.37 19.37 -3.41
N ALA A 166 -6.36 18.83 -2.73
CA ALA A 166 -5.17 19.58 -2.33
C ALA A 166 -4.40 20.16 -3.53
N SER A 167 -4.28 19.41 -4.64
CA SER A 167 -3.65 19.93 -5.86
C SER A 167 -4.41 21.10 -6.46
N ILE A 168 -5.74 21.08 -6.42
CA ILE A 168 -6.57 22.21 -6.89
C ILE A 168 -6.32 23.45 -6.03
N PHE A 169 -6.28 23.30 -4.70
CA PHE A 169 -6.07 24.43 -3.80
C PHE A 169 -4.67 25.06 -3.91
N LEU A 170 -3.64 24.27 -4.18
CA LEU A 170 -2.28 24.76 -4.40
C LEU A 170 -2.00 25.14 -5.86
N ASN A 171 -3.00 25.04 -6.73
CA ASN A 171 -2.89 25.27 -8.17
C ASN A 171 -1.78 24.43 -8.85
N GLU A 172 -1.53 23.22 -8.34
CA GLU A 172 -0.62 22.26 -8.96
C GLU A 172 -1.38 21.46 -10.04
N LYS A 173 -0.85 21.46 -11.26
CA LYS A 173 -1.47 20.78 -12.40
C LYS A 173 -1.24 19.26 -12.32
N LEU A 174 -2.15 18.58 -11.64
CA LEU A 174 -2.14 17.13 -11.52
C LEU A 174 -3.33 16.53 -12.29
N PRO A 175 -3.10 15.89 -13.46
CA PRO A 175 -4.20 15.32 -14.24
C PRO A 175 -4.85 14.15 -13.49
N GLN A 176 -6.19 14.09 -13.50
CA GLN A 176 -6.96 13.04 -12.81
C GLN A 176 -6.49 11.63 -13.19
N ARG A 177 -6.18 11.43 -14.48
CA ARG A 177 -5.70 10.15 -15.02
C ARG A 177 -4.43 9.65 -14.32
N GLU A 178 -3.48 10.53 -14.05
CA GLU A 178 -2.21 10.16 -13.42
C GLU A 178 -2.43 9.71 -11.98
N ILE A 179 -3.28 10.42 -11.21
CA ILE A 179 -3.66 10.00 -9.86
C ILE A 179 -4.40 8.67 -9.88
N CYS A 180 -5.30 8.46 -10.84
CA CYS A 180 -6.04 7.21 -10.99
C CYS A 180 -5.12 6.02 -11.20
N GLU A 181 -4.14 6.18 -12.09
CA GLU A 181 -3.14 5.15 -12.39
C GLU A 181 -2.31 4.81 -11.14
N LEU A 182 -1.87 5.83 -10.39
CA LEU A 182 -1.09 5.66 -9.15
C LEU A 182 -1.88 5.06 -7.99
N ALA A 183 -3.15 5.45 -7.84
CA ALA A 183 -4.03 4.99 -6.78
C ALA A 183 -4.77 3.68 -7.12
N GLU A 184 -4.57 3.14 -8.32
CA GLU A 184 -5.23 1.95 -8.83
C GLU A 184 -6.78 2.04 -8.78
N VAL A 185 -7.33 3.23 -9.01
CA VAL A 185 -8.78 3.51 -9.00
C VAL A 185 -9.23 4.13 -10.32
N THR A 186 -10.54 4.15 -10.57
CA THR A 186 -11.10 4.80 -11.75
C THR A 186 -11.36 6.28 -11.52
N GLU A 187 -11.31 7.09 -12.58
CA GLU A 187 -11.61 8.53 -12.53
C GLU A 187 -12.99 8.82 -11.93
N VAL A 188 -13.99 8.00 -12.28
CA VAL A 188 -15.35 8.10 -11.72
C VAL A 188 -15.33 7.92 -10.20
N THR A 189 -14.48 7.03 -9.69
CA THR A 189 -14.33 6.83 -8.24
C THR A 189 -13.79 8.09 -7.59
N ILE A 190 -12.71 8.68 -8.11
CA ILE A 190 -12.15 9.92 -7.57
C ILE A 190 -13.18 11.04 -7.62
N ARG A 191 -13.85 11.25 -8.75
CA ARG A 191 -14.86 12.30 -8.95
C ARG A 191 -16.01 12.19 -7.94
N ASN A 192 -16.53 10.98 -7.75
CA ASN A 192 -17.59 10.74 -6.77
C ASN A 192 -17.12 11.03 -5.34
N ARG A 193 -15.88 10.65 -4.99
CA ARG A 193 -15.32 10.93 -3.66
C ARG A 193 -15.08 12.42 -3.44
N CYS A 194 -14.55 13.13 -4.43
CA CYS A 194 -14.37 14.58 -4.35
C CYS A 194 -15.72 15.28 -4.14
N LYS A 195 -16.74 14.90 -4.91
CA LYS A 195 -18.09 15.45 -4.75
C LYS A 195 -18.66 15.19 -3.35
N GLU A 196 -18.55 13.97 -2.85
CA GLU A 196 -18.98 13.65 -1.47
C GLU A 196 -18.26 14.48 -0.41
N ILE A 197 -16.94 14.72 -0.56
CA ILE A 197 -16.17 15.54 0.39
C ILE A 197 -16.65 16.99 0.36
N LEU A 198 -16.84 17.57 -0.84
CA LEU A 198 -17.24 18.96 -1.01
C LEU A 198 -18.71 19.22 -0.64
N ASP A 199 -19.61 18.27 -0.88
CA ASP A 199 -21.04 18.42 -0.55
C ASP A 199 -21.27 18.36 0.98
N ASN A 200 -20.42 17.63 1.71
CA ASN A 200 -20.56 17.47 3.16
C ASN A 200 -19.79 18.51 3.99
N PHE A 201 -18.80 19.20 3.39
CA PHE A 201 -17.92 20.10 4.11
C PHE A 201 -17.77 21.44 3.37
N ASN A 202 -18.05 22.53 4.08
CA ASN A 202 -17.79 23.87 3.56
C ASN A 202 -16.32 24.22 3.74
N ILE A 203 -15.49 23.91 2.73
CA ILE A 203 -14.07 24.21 2.76
C ILE A 203 -13.86 25.68 2.38
N LYS A 204 -13.59 26.52 3.37
CA LYS A 204 -13.19 27.91 3.15
C LYS A 204 -11.68 27.99 3.08
N LEU A 205 -11.16 28.36 1.92
CA LEU A 205 -9.77 28.79 1.81
C LEU A 205 -9.65 30.17 2.43
N LEU A 206 -8.98 30.27 3.58
CA LEU A 206 -8.45 31.54 4.03
C LEU A 206 -7.25 31.85 3.14
N ILE A 207 -7.49 32.65 2.10
CA ILE A 207 -6.40 33.26 1.33
C ILE A 207 -5.84 34.33 2.25
N ASP A 208 -4.86 33.97 3.06
CA ASP A 208 -3.97 34.97 3.64
C ASP A 208 -3.23 35.59 2.47
N ALA A 209 -3.70 36.76 2.06
CA ALA A 209 -3.01 37.61 1.12
C ALA A 209 -1.62 37.91 1.71
N MET A 210 -0.60 37.17 1.27
CA MET A 210 0.75 37.69 1.26
C MET A 210 0.83 38.71 0.12
N ASP A 211 0.15 39.83 0.30
CA ASP A 211 0.48 41.12 -0.32
C ASP A 211 1.76 41.62 0.34
N GLU A 212 2.89 41.00 0.02
CA GLU A 212 4.19 41.64 0.19
C GLU A 212 4.96 41.56 -1.13
N VAL A 213 5.38 42.73 -1.59
CA VAL A 213 6.27 43.00 -2.73
C VAL A 213 5.60 43.11 -4.12
N ARG A 214 4.62 44.00 -4.26
CA ARG A 214 4.50 44.87 -5.46
C ARG A 214 4.33 46.36 -5.13
N GLY A 215 4.70 46.77 -3.91
CA GLY A 215 4.92 48.16 -3.52
C GLY A 215 6.35 48.63 -3.82
N SER A 216 6.83 48.46 -5.06
CA SER A 216 8.10 49.04 -5.51
C SER A 216 8.01 49.42 -6.98
N GLN A 217 7.09 50.34 -7.28
CA GLN A 217 7.21 51.27 -8.40
C GLN A 217 6.16 52.38 -8.18
N LYS A 218 6.51 53.34 -7.32
CA LYS A 218 6.05 54.73 -7.40
C LYS A 218 6.88 55.59 -6.44
N GLY A 219 7.66 56.50 -7.02
CA GLY A 219 8.11 57.72 -6.35
C GLY A 219 9.49 57.67 -5.70
N SER A 220 10.52 57.97 -6.46
CA SER A 220 11.65 58.77 -5.96
C SER A 220 12.19 59.61 -7.10
N VAL A 221 11.78 60.89 -7.04
CA VAL A 221 12.37 62.13 -7.56
C VAL A 221 12.65 62.22 -9.06
#